data_AF-A0AAU2WV59-F1
#
_entry.id   AF-A0AAU2WV59-F1
#
_cell.length_a   1.000
_cell.length_b   1.000
_cell.length_c   1.000
_cell.angle_alpha   90.00
_cell.angle_beta   90.00
_cell.angle_gamma   90.00
#
_symmetry.space_group_name_H-M   'P 1'
#
loop_
_entity.id
_entity.type
_entity.pdbx_description
1 polymer ?
#
loop_
_entity_poly.entity_id
_entity_poly.type
_entity_poly.pdbx_seq_one_letter_code
_entity_poly.pdbx_strand_id
1 'polypeptide(L)'
;MPRKPQPSPADQELIDHAQRHGLQVSARQLETWRHAGLLPRNIPRGLGRGRGSVSRVHDDARGMVVWLAEHAQRGRRPTDLALLAFADGQPLPEETVRAAFRSAADALTLPVEQSLDSNPGTSTPEAAADAIADLVAQAGLTGTMLPRRVRDIDNRLRATGLSWAPDAVARLDRRPRDHEPLTSKDLAVTALTMTRLGRQGVSNQEIGDVTRALLPADAASPFASMIEHLGEDMADVAVPDLGGAVPAGDVREKLRDLAADQPLELLRLAWSTVDAIQDWAETLCAEVDAELAAGQPGDAVRAWFLAAALGARMFLVKALRPGERTPTDQAQWTIELLLIRDMLRTVHAHAPDGHWERLEDPAVLPGCVRRLVDA
;
A
#
# COMPACT_ATOMS: atom_id res chain seq x y z
N MET A 1 30.96 -38.37 2.61
CA MET A 1 29.62 -37.72 2.53
C MET A 1 29.27 -37.18 3.90
N PRO A 2 28.91 -35.88 4.06
CA PRO A 2 28.47 -35.38 5.35
C PRO A 2 27.13 -36.04 5.72
N ARG A 3 27.05 -36.62 6.92
CA ARG A 3 25.80 -37.18 7.49
C ARG A 3 24.76 -36.08 7.52
N LYS A 4 23.60 -36.26 6.85
CA LYS A 4 22.44 -35.40 7.09
C LYS A 4 22.13 -35.47 8.59
N PRO A 5 22.07 -34.33 9.32
CA PRO A 5 21.74 -34.35 10.74
C PRO A 5 20.37 -35.03 10.89
N GLN A 6 20.30 -36.07 11.71
CA GLN A 6 19.02 -36.69 12.04
C GLN A 6 18.15 -35.65 12.76
N PRO A 7 16.86 -35.55 12.41
CA PRO A 7 15.93 -34.67 13.12
C PRO A 7 15.91 -35.03 14.61
N SER A 8 15.80 -34.04 15.48
CA SER A 8 15.57 -34.29 16.90
C SER A 8 14.23 -35.01 17.09
N PRO A 9 14.01 -35.74 18.22
CA PRO A 9 12.71 -36.37 18.46
C PRO A 9 11.51 -35.41 18.38
N ALA A 10 11.69 -34.16 18.82
CA ALA A 10 10.67 -33.11 18.70
C ALA A 10 10.44 -32.66 17.24
N ASP A 11 11.49 -32.63 16.42
CA ASP A 11 11.34 -32.33 14.99
C ASP A 11 10.66 -33.48 14.26
N GLN A 12 11.01 -34.72 14.60
CA GLN A 12 10.36 -35.91 14.06
C GLN A 12 8.86 -35.90 14.42
N GLU A 13 8.51 -35.50 15.64
CA GLU A 13 7.11 -35.36 16.05
C GLU A 13 6.34 -34.35 15.18
N LEU A 14 6.94 -33.20 14.86
CA LEU A 14 6.32 -32.19 13.97
C LEU A 14 6.22 -32.68 12.52
N ILE A 15 7.24 -33.38 12.03
CA ILE A 15 7.22 -33.99 10.68
C ILE A 15 6.12 -35.04 10.60
N ASP A 16 6.04 -35.94 11.58
CA ASP A 16 4.99 -36.96 11.66
C ASP A 16 3.61 -36.32 11.78
N HIS A 17 3.49 -35.21 12.54
CA HIS A 17 2.25 -34.46 12.64
C HIS A 17 1.82 -33.91 11.27
N ALA A 18 2.68 -33.18 10.58
CA ALA A 18 2.39 -32.69 9.23
C ALA A 18 2.04 -33.84 8.26
N GLN A 19 2.76 -34.97 8.34
CA GLN A 19 2.50 -36.14 7.51
C GLN A 19 1.12 -36.76 7.75
N ARG A 20 0.60 -36.77 8.99
CA ARG A 20 -0.79 -37.19 9.28
C ARG A 20 -1.83 -36.28 8.63
N HIS A 21 -1.47 -35.03 8.32
CA HIS A 21 -2.29 -34.08 7.55
C HIS A 21 -2.02 -34.16 6.04
N GLY A 22 -1.26 -35.15 5.56
CA GLY A 22 -0.94 -35.33 4.15
C GLY A 22 0.14 -34.39 3.63
N LEU A 23 0.83 -33.68 4.52
CA LEU A 23 1.83 -32.66 4.18
C LEU A 23 3.25 -33.22 4.35
N GLN A 24 4.16 -32.83 3.46
CA GLN A 24 5.55 -33.25 3.51
C GLN A 24 6.42 -32.11 4.03
N VAL A 25 7.03 -32.30 5.20
CA VAL A 25 7.91 -31.33 5.83
C VAL A 25 9.24 -31.98 6.15
N SER A 26 10.33 -31.30 5.79
CA SER A 26 11.70 -31.74 6.11
C SER A 26 12.24 -31.01 7.34
N ALA A 27 13.19 -31.63 8.04
CA ALA A 27 13.90 -31.00 9.17
C ALA A 27 14.53 -29.65 8.79
N ARG A 28 15.03 -29.52 7.55
CA ARG A 28 15.60 -28.27 7.03
C ARG A 28 14.54 -27.18 6.88
N GLN A 29 13.31 -27.52 6.48
CA GLN A 29 12.21 -26.54 6.43
C GLN A 29 11.85 -26.07 7.83
N LEU A 30 11.75 -26.97 8.81
CA LEU A 30 11.52 -26.60 10.21
C LEU A 30 12.60 -25.65 10.73
N GLU A 31 13.87 -25.94 10.44
CA GLU A 31 15.00 -25.07 10.81
C GLU A 31 14.90 -23.70 10.14
N THR A 32 14.57 -23.66 8.84
CA THR A 32 14.38 -22.41 8.09
C THR A 32 13.25 -21.56 8.69
N TRP A 33 12.10 -22.17 8.99
CA TRP A 33 10.97 -21.46 9.60
C TRP A 33 11.28 -20.96 11.01
N ARG A 34 11.99 -21.73 11.83
CA ARG A 34 12.45 -21.26 13.15
C ARG A 34 13.46 -20.13 13.06
N HIS A 35 14.36 -20.17 12.07
CA HIS A 35 15.33 -19.10 11.86
C HIS A 35 14.64 -17.79 11.45
N ALA A 36 13.58 -17.89 10.65
CA ALA A 36 12.75 -16.76 10.27
C ALA A 36 11.73 -16.31 11.34
N GLY A 37 11.68 -16.98 12.52
CA GLY A 37 10.73 -16.67 13.59
C GLY A 37 9.29 -17.12 13.34
N LEU A 38 9.03 -17.85 12.25
CA LEU A 38 7.70 -18.36 11.87
C LEU A 38 7.24 -19.54 12.72
N LEU A 39 8.20 -20.34 13.23
CA LEU A 39 7.93 -21.51 14.03
C LEU A 39 8.61 -21.37 15.40
N PRO A 40 7.90 -21.59 16.52
CA PRO A 40 8.53 -21.60 17.83
C PRO A 40 9.67 -22.62 17.93
N ARG A 41 10.71 -22.28 18.70
CA ARG A 41 11.79 -23.22 19.02
C ARG A 41 11.30 -24.29 19.98
N ASN A 42 11.86 -25.49 19.88
CA ASN A 42 11.56 -26.56 20.83
C ASN A 42 12.02 -26.16 22.24
N ILE A 43 11.23 -26.53 23.25
CA ILE A 43 11.50 -26.20 24.65
C ILE A 43 12.55 -27.18 25.19
N PRO A 44 13.74 -26.74 25.60
CA PRO A 44 14.74 -27.63 26.20
C PRO A 44 14.33 -28.00 27.63
N ARG A 45 14.41 -29.28 27.96
CA ARG A 45 14.19 -29.82 29.30
C ARG A 45 15.41 -30.63 29.72
N GLY A 46 16.11 -30.17 30.75
CA GLY A 46 17.22 -30.91 31.35
C GLY A 46 16.72 -32.14 32.10
N LEU A 47 17.37 -33.29 31.91
CA LEU A 47 17.04 -34.54 32.62
C LEU A 47 17.80 -34.70 33.96
N GLY A 48 18.51 -33.66 34.39
CA GLY A 48 19.38 -33.67 35.58
C GLY A 48 20.86 -33.93 35.27
N ARG A 49 21.71 -33.89 36.31
CA ARG A 49 23.17 -34.04 36.17
C ARG A 49 23.53 -35.36 35.47
N GLY A 50 24.29 -35.26 34.38
CA GLY A 50 24.80 -36.41 33.62
C GLY A 50 23.79 -37.15 32.73
N ARG A 51 22.52 -36.70 32.65
CA ARG A 51 21.45 -37.39 31.92
C ARG A 51 21.04 -36.72 30.60
N GLY A 52 21.72 -35.63 30.21
CA GLY A 52 21.45 -34.90 28.96
C GLY A 52 20.22 -33.99 29.01
N SER A 53 19.80 -33.51 27.84
CA SER A 53 18.60 -32.71 27.63
C SER A 53 17.66 -33.39 26.63
N VAL A 54 16.36 -33.23 26.84
CA VAL A 54 15.33 -33.59 25.86
C VAL A 54 14.61 -32.34 25.40
N SER A 55 14.22 -32.31 24.14
CA SER A 55 13.44 -31.22 23.57
C SER A 55 11.97 -31.62 23.50
N ARG A 56 11.07 -30.74 23.94
CA ARG A 56 9.62 -30.90 23.77
C ARG A 56 9.12 -29.92 22.71
N VAL A 57 8.15 -30.35 21.91
CA VAL A 57 7.44 -29.49 20.95
C VAL A 57 6.67 -28.40 21.72
N HIS A 58 6.76 -27.16 21.23
CA HIS A 58 5.95 -26.04 21.75
C HIS A 58 4.47 -26.25 21.40
N ASP A 59 3.55 -25.93 22.30
CA ASP A 59 2.13 -26.27 22.10
C ASP A 59 1.56 -25.61 20.82
N ASP A 60 1.95 -24.35 20.52
CA ASP A 60 1.57 -23.65 19.28
C ASP A 60 2.25 -24.16 17.99
N ALA A 61 3.33 -24.95 18.10
CA ALA A 61 4.11 -25.35 16.93
C ALA A 61 3.38 -26.37 16.04
N ARG A 62 2.42 -27.12 16.59
CA ARG A 62 1.67 -28.15 15.85
C ARG A 62 0.70 -27.54 14.83
N GLY A 63 -0.10 -26.56 15.22
CA GLY A 63 -0.97 -25.84 14.29
C GLY A 63 -0.15 -25.06 13.26
N MET A 64 0.87 -24.34 13.74
CA MET A 64 1.73 -23.53 12.89
C MET A 64 2.50 -24.35 11.84
N VAL A 65 2.98 -25.57 12.15
CA VAL A 65 3.68 -26.40 11.16
C VAL A 65 2.77 -26.86 10.02
N VAL A 66 1.50 -27.14 10.33
CA VAL A 66 0.50 -27.52 9.32
C VAL A 66 0.20 -26.31 8.44
N TRP A 67 -0.12 -25.17 9.06
CA TRP A 67 -0.39 -23.92 8.33
C TRP A 67 0.79 -23.54 7.42
N LEU A 68 2.03 -23.56 7.95
CA LEU A 68 3.22 -23.24 7.17
C LEU A 68 3.42 -24.21 6.00
N ALA A 69 3.16 -25.51 6.20
CA ALA A 69 3.32 -26.50 5.14
C ALA A 69 2.27 -26.35 4.02
N GLU A 70 1.06 -25.89 4.33
CA GLU A 70 0.02 -25.58 3.35
C GLU A 70 0.36 -24.31 2.53
N HIS A 71 0.98 -23.32 3.17
CA HIS A 71 1.17 -21.99 2.56
C HIS A 71 2.57 -21.75 1.96
N ALA A 72 3.61 -22.50 2.37
CA ALA A 72 5.02 -22.31 1.95
C ALA A 72 5.32 -22.74 0.50
N GLN A 73 4.36 -22.57 -0.42
CA GLN A 73 4.47 -22.81 -1.85
C GLN A 73 5.86 -22.46 -2.42
N ARG A 74 6.27 -23.19 -3.47
CA ARG A 74 7.61 -23.05 -4.06
C ARG A 74 7.90 -21.59 -4.42
N GLY A 75 8.98 -21.05 -3.87
CA GLY A 75 9.45 -19.68 -4.13
C GLY A 75 8.89 -18.62 -3.19
N ARG A 76 7.93 -18.96 -2.31
CA ARG A 76 7.40 -18.01 -1.32
C ARG A 76 8.46 -17.67 -0.26
N ARG A 77 8.62 -16.39 0.02
CA ARG A 77 9.62 -15.91 0.99
C ARG A 77 9.12 -16.10 2.42
N PRO A 78 10.01 -16.26 3.42
CA PRO A 78 9.59 -16.30 4.82
C PRO A 78 8.85 -15.04 5.28
N THR A 79 9.20 -13.87 4.74
CA THR A 79 8.49 -12.61 5.00
C THR A 79 7.04 -12.65 4.51
N ASP A 80 6.79 -13.18 3.31
CA ASP A 80 5.44 -13.34 2.78
C ASP A 80 4.61 -14.31 3.63
N LEU A 81 5.24 -15.38 4.15
CA LEU A 81 4.59 -16.30 5.08
C LEU A 81 4.26 -15.64 6.42
N ALA A 82 5.13 -14.78 6.95
CA ALA A 82 4.84 -14.04 8.18
C ALA A 82 3.62 -13.12 8.01
N LEU A 83 3.54 -12.42 6.88
CA LEU A 83 2.43 -11.52 6.57
C LEU A 83 1.10 -12.28 6.43
N LEU A 84 1.10 -13.40 5.70
CA LEU A 84 -0.08 -14.25 5.57
C LEU A 84 -0.51 -14.87 6.91
N ALA A 85 0.43 -15.40 7.69
CA ALA A 85 0.13 -15.97 9.00
C ALA A 85 -0.46 -14.91 9.95
N PHE A 86 0.07 -13.68 9.90
CA PHE A 86 -0.45 -12.56 10.67
C PHE A 86 -1.89 -12.20 10.27
N ALA A 87 -2.18 -12.15 8.97
CA ALA A 87 -3.52 -11.90 8.44
C ALA A 87 -4.51 -12.99 8.87
N ASP A 88 -4.08 -14.25 8.85
CA ASP A 88 -4.86 -15.42 9.26
C ASP A 88 -4.98 -15.58 10.79
N GLY A 89 -4.41 -14.65 11.57
CA GLY A 89 -4.46 -14.68 13.04
C GLY A 89 -3.62 -15.79 13.68
N GLN A 90 -2.62 -16.32 12.98
CA GLN A 90 -1.70 -17.31 13.52
C GLN A 90 -0.81 -16.70 14.61
N PRO A 91 -0.42 -17.48 15.64
CA PRO A 91 0.41 -16.98 16.72
C PRO A 91 1.86 -16.78 16.26
N LEU A 92 2.21 -15.55 15.92
CA LEU A 92 3.57 -15.13 15.58
C LEU A 92 4.17 -14.23 16.65
N PRO A 93 5.50 -14.27 16.86
CA PRO A 93 6.18 -13.23 17.62
C PRO A 93 5.95 -11.86 16.97
N GLU A 94 5.61 -10.85 17.77
CA GLU A 94 5.38 -9.48 17.30
C GLU A 94 6.58 -8.94 16.50
N GLU A 95 7.81 -9.24 16.94
CA GLU A 95 9.04 -8.86 16.23
C GLU A 95 9.08 -9.41 14.80
N THR A 96 8.61 -10.64 14.58
CA THR A 96 8.55 -11.27 13.26
C THR A 96 7.55 -10.57 12.36
N VAL A 97 6.38 -10.19 12.89
CA VAL A 97 5.37 -9.43 12.15
C VAL A 97 5.90 -8.05 11.77
N ARG A 98 6.49 -7.32 12.73
CA ARG A 98 7.07 -5.99 12.51
C ARG A 98 8.20 -6.03 11.50
N ALA A 99 9.10 -7.02 11.58
CA ALA A 99 10.16 -7.21 10.61
C ALA A 99 9.63 -7.45 9.20
N ALA A 100 8.53 -8.21 9.06
CA ALA A 100 7.92 -8.46 7.76
C ALA A 100 7.30 -7.19 7.14
N PHE A 101 6.59 -6.37 7.93
CA PHE A 101 6.07 -5.08 7.45
C PHE A 101 7.17 -4.07 7.14
N ARG A 102 8.26 -4.02 7.92
CA ARG A 102 9.44 -3.18 7.59
C ARG A 102 10.07 -3.63 6.27
N SER A 103 10.22 -4.94 6.07
CA SER A 103 10.71 -5.48 4.79
C SER A 103 9.79 -5.10 3.62
N ALA A 104 8.49 -4.97 3.84
CA ALA A 104 7.55 -4.49 2.81
C ALA A 104 7.76 -3.00 2.51
N ALA A 105 7.96 -2.16 3.54
CA ALA A 105 8.35 -0.76 3.35
C ALA A 105 9.65 -0.62 2.55
N ASP A 106 10.65 -1.48 2.84
CA ASP A 106 11.92 -1.49 2.10
C ASP A 106 11.78 -2.01 0.67
N ALA A 107 10.78 -2.85 0.39
CA ALA A 107 10.51 -3.34 -0.96
C ALA A 107 9.91 -2.25 -1.90
N LEU A 108 9.60 -1.06 -1.38
CA LEU A 108 9.32 0.12 -2.21
C LEU A 108 10.59 0.67 -2.89
N THR A 109 11.75 0.04 -2.67
CA THR A 109 12.99 0.30 -3.41
C THR A 109 12.85 -0.04 -4.88
N LEU A 110 13.25 0.87 -5.76
CA LEU A 110 13.46 0.53 -7.15
C LEU A 110 14.83 -0.10 -7.39
N PRO A 111 14.97 -1.02 -8.35
CA PRO A 111 16.26 -1.62 -8.71
C PRO A 111 17.36 -0.61 -9.03
N VAL A 112 16.99 0.59 -9.48
CA VAL A 112 17.90 1.66 -9.91
C VAL A 112 18.51 2.47 -8.78
N GLU A 113 17.96 2.38 -7.56
CA GLU A 113 18.33 3.26 -6.47
C GLU A 113 19.73 2.98 -5.90
N GLN A 114 20.25 1.76 -6.07
CA GLN A 114 21.63 1.42 -5.67
C GLN A 114 22.67 2.31 -6.38
N SER A 115 22.31 2.84 -7.56
CA SER A 115 23.14 3.77 -8.33
C SER A 115 23.08 5.20 -7.78
N LEU A 116 22.01 5.61 -7.09
CA LEU A 116 21.88 6.95 -6.48
C LEU A 116 22.76 7.09 -5.24
N ASP A 117 22.73 6.08 -4.36
CA ASP A 117 23.46 6.11 -3.09
C ASP A 117 24.99 6.16 -3.29
N SER A 118 25.46 5.85 -4.52
CA SER A 118 26.87 5.88 -4.91
C SER A 118 27.34 7.23 -5.48
N ASN A 119 26.45 8.22 -5.66
CA ASN A 119 26.78 9.50 -6.29
C ASN A 119 26.77 10.67 -5.28
N PRO A 120 27.93 11.12 -4.79
CA PRO A 120 28.03 12.18 -3.77
C PRO A 120 27.63 13.58 -4.25
N GLY A 121 27.22 13.75 -5.51
CA GLY A 121 26.80 15.02 -6.11
C GLY A 121 25.35 15.45 -5.82
N THR A 122 24.55 14.64 -5.11
CA THR A 122 23.13 14.90 -4.81
C THR A 122 22.93 15.71 -3.53
N SER A 123 23.67 16.80 -3.35
CA SER A 123 23.64 17.59 -2.11
C SER A 123 22.43 18.54 -2.01
N THR A 124 21.65 18.71 -3.07
CA THR A 124 20.37 19.44 -3.04
C THR A 124 19.21 18.57 -3.54
N PRO A 125 17.95 18.85 -3.11
CA PRO A 125 16.77 18.13 -3.59
C PRO A 125 16.60 18.18 -5.11
N GLU A 126 16.92 19.31 -5.75
CA GLU A 126 16.82 19.48 -7.21
C GLU A 126 17.81 18.59 -7.95
N ALA A 127 19.08 18.56 -7.51
CA ALA A 127 20.09 17.68 -8.10
C ALA A 127 19.74 16.19 -7.91
N ALA A 128 19.10 15.84 -6.79
CA ALA A 128 18.59 14.50 -6.54
C ALA A 128 17.41 14.16 -7.46
N ALA A 129 16.48 15.10 -7.69
CA ALA A 129 15.36 14.92 -8.61
C ALA A 129 15.83 14.72 -10.07
N ASP A 130 16.83 15.49 -10.52
CA ASP A 130 17.45 15.31 -11.84
C ASP A 130 18.11 13.93 -11.98
N ALA A 131 18.84 13.47 -10.95
CA ALA A 131 19.44 12.14 -10.94
C ALA A 131 18.38 11.02 -10.99
N ILE A 132 17.24 11.21 -10.32
CA ILE A 132 16.10 10.29 -10.40
C ILE A 132 15.54 10.28 -11.84
N ALA A 133 15.36 11.45 -12.47
CA ALA A 133 14.85 11.55 -13.83
C ALA A 133 15.76 10.82 -14.85
N ASP A 134 17.07 10.98 -14.71
CA ASP A 134 18.07 10.27 -15.51
C ASP A 134 17.99 8.75 -15.31
N LEU A 135 17.83 8.28 -14.07
CA LEU A 135 17.73 6.85 -13.80
C LEU A 135 16.44 6.23 -14.32
N VAL A 136 15.31 6.93 -14.17
CA VAL A 136 14.03 6.51 -14.76
C VAL A 136 14.19 6.39 -16.28
N ALA A 137 14.87 7.35 -16.92
CA ALA A 137 15.16 7.31 -18.34
C ALA A 137 16.05 6.11 -18.72
N GLN A 138 17.16 5.90 -18.00
CA GLN A 138 18.13 4.83 -18.27
C GLN A 138 17.53 3.43 -18.08
N ALA A 139 16.71 3.24 -17.06
CA ALA A 139 16.07 1.96 -16.78
C ALA A 139 14.78 1.73 -17.57
N GLY A 140 14.32 2.71 -18.35
CA GLY A 140 13.07 2.62 -19.12
C GLY A 140 11.84 2.42 -18.23
N LEU A 141 11.88 2.96 -17.00
CA LEU A 141 10.79 2.80 -16.05
C LEU A 141 9.58 3.63 -16.47
N THR A 142 8.40 3.05 -16.36
CA THR A 142 7.13 3.70 -16.69
C THR A 142 6.10 3.45 -15.60
N GLY A 143 5.36 4.50 -15.24
CA GLY A 143 4.23 4.43 -14.33
C GLY A 143 2.95 4.04 -15.06
N THR A 144 2.16 3.16 -14.45
CA THR A 144 0.76 2.98 -14.85
C THR A 144 -0.07 4.05 -14.18
N MET A 145 -0.47 5.07 -14.95
CA MET A 145 -1.30 6.18 -14.44
C MET A 145 -2.69 5.70 -14.02
N LEU A 146 -3.38 4.99 -14.92
CA LEU A 146 -4.73 4.48 -14.69
C LEU A 146 -4.84 3.01 -15.13
N PRO A 147 -5.40 2.13 -14.28
CA PRO A 147 -5.71 0.77 -14.67
C PRO A 147 -6.60 0.73 -15.93
N ARG A 148 -6.45 -0.31 -16.74
CA ARG A 148 -7.24 -0.47 -17.97
C ARG A 148 -8.74 -0.39 -17.69
N ARG A 149 -9.20 -1.09 -16.64
CA ARG A 149 -10.61 -1.14 -16.25
C ARG A 149 -11.18 0.26 -15.98
N VAL A 150 -10.41 1.08 -15.31
CA VAL A 150 -10.75 2.47 -14.99
C VAL A 150 -10.90 3.30 -16.27
N ARG A 151 -9.92 3.24 -17.17
CA ARG A 151 -9.96 3.95 -18.46
C ARG A 151 -11.13 3.50 -19.34
N ASP A 152 -11.44 2.20 -19.36
CA ASP A 152 -12.53 1.65 -20.15
C ASP A 152 -13.90 2.18 -19.67
N ILE A 153 -14.10 2.29 -18.36
CA ILE A 153 -15.32 2.90 -17.79
C ILE A 153 -15.39 4.39 -18.12
N ASP A 154 -14.30 5.13 -17.92
CA ASP A 154 -14.25 6.58 -18.22
C ASP A 154 -14.59 6.87 -19.70
N ASN A 155 -14.04 6.09 -20.62
CA ASN A 155 -14.31 6.23 -22.05
C ASN A 155 -15.76 5.93 -22.41
N ARG A 156 -16.39 4.94 -21.75
CA ARG A 156 -17.81 4.62 -21.96
C ARG A 156 -18.71 5.71 -21.40
N LEU A 157 -18.40 6.26 -20.23
CA LEU A 157 -19.11 7.40 -19.66
C LEU A 157 -19.00 8.64 -20.56
N ARG A 158 -17.82 8.89 -21.13
CA ARG A 158 -17.66 9.97 -22.12
C ARG A 158 -18.56 9.75 -23.34
N ALA A 159 -18.71 8.51 -23.81
CA ALA A 159 -19.56 8.18 -24.94
C ALA A 159 -21.06 8.39 -24.68
N THR A 160 -21.50 8.49 -23.41
CA THR A 160 -22.89 8.84 -23.08
C THR A 160 -23.16 10.35 -23.12
N GLY A 161 -22.14 11.18 -23.38
CA GLY A 161 -22.25 12.64 -23.40
C GLY A 161 -22.21 13.30 -22.02
N LEU A 162 -21.89 12.55 -20.96
CA LEU A 162 -21.66 13.13 -19.63
C LEU A 162 -20.37 13.94 -19.64
N SER A 163 -20.45 15.19 -19.19
CA SER A 163 -19.29 16.08 -19.09
C SER A 163 -18.51 15.82 -17.82
N TRP A 164 -17.20 15.66 -17.96
CA TRP A 164 -16.24 15.62 -16.84
C TRP A 164 -15.82 17.00 -16.36
N ALA A 165 -16.29 18.06 -17.03
CA ALA A 165 -16.03 19.44 -16.71
C ALA A 165 -17.32 20.27 -16.88
N PRO A 166 -18.40 19.99 -16.13
CA PRO A 166 -19.57 20.85 -16.16
C PRO A 166 -19.16 22.27 -15.76
N ASP A 167 -19.75 23.31 -16.37
CA ASP A 167 -19.32 24.71 -16.23
C ASP A 167 -19.10 25.16 -14.77
N ALA A 168 -19.96 24.70 -13.85
CA ALA A 168 -19.83 25.01 -12.44
C ALA A 168 -18.52 24.48 -11.82
N VAL A 169 -18.10 23.28 -12.20
CA VAL A 169 -16.85 22.64 -11.75
C VAL A 169 -15.66 23.20 -12.52
N ALA A 170 -15.81 23.41 -13.83
CA ALA A 170 -14.75 23.98 -14.68
C ALA A 170 -14.32 25.39 -14.22
N ARG A 171 -15.25 26.20 -13.69
CA ARG A 171 -14.92 27.52 -13.11
C ARG A 171 -14.05 27.45 -11.85
N LEU A 172 -14.03 26.32 -11.15
CA LEU A 172 -13.21 26.11 -9.97
C LEU A 172 -11.82 25.55 -10.31
N ASP A 173 -11.59 25.16 -11.57
CA ASP A 173 -10.32 24.65 -12.04
C ASP A 173 -9.55 25.75 -12.79
N ARG A 174 -8.46 26.24 -12.18
CA ARG A 174 -7.64 27.33 -12.73
C ARG A 174 -6.61 26.88 -13.76
N ARG A 175 -6.67 25.61 -14.19
CA ARG A 175 -5.71 25.02 -15.12
C ARG A 175 -5.44 25.93 -16.34
N PRO A 176 -4.17 26.24 -16.63
CA PRO A 176 -3.80 26.89 -17.88
C PRO A 176 -4.22 26.03 -19.08
N ARG A 177 -4.79 26.65 -20.12
CA ARG A 177 -5.27 25.94 -21.33
C ARG A 177 -4.18 25.15 -22.05
N ASP A 178 -2.91 25.56 -21.88
CA ASP A 178 -1.76 25.00 -22.59
C ASP A 178 -0.93 24.02 -21.71
N HIS A 179 -1.49 23.53 -20.60
CA HIS A 179 -0.78 22.62 -19.72
C HIS A 179 -0.60 21.23 -20.35
N GLU A 180 0.65 20.86 -20.60
CA GLU A 180 1.05 19.57 -21.19
C GLU A 180 0.66 18.40 -20.26
N PRO A 181 0.00 17.34 -20.76
CA PRO A 181 -0.34 16.19 -19.94
C PRO A 181 0.90 15.45 -19.43
N LEU A 182 0.85 15.06 -18.15
CA LEU A 182 1.87 14.24 -17.51
C LEU A 182 2.02 12.88 -18.24
N THR A 183 3.26 12.50 -18.58
CA THR A 183 3.53 11.21 -19.23
C THR A 183 3.70 10.09 -18.20
N SER A 184 3.65 8.83 -18.66
CA SER A 184 3.99 7.68 -17.79
C SER A 184 5.42 7.74 -17.23
N LYS A 185 6.35 8.40 -17.94
CA LYS A 185 7.72 8.59 -17.46
C LYS A 185 7.74 9.62 -16.34
N ASP A 186 7.07 10.75 -16.54
CA ASP A 186 6.97 11.81 -15.54
C ASP A 186 6.31 11.29 -14.26
N LEU A 187 5.26 10.47 -14.36
CA LEU A 187 4.66 9.82 -13.19
C LEU A 187 5.68 8.97 -12.41
N ALA A 188 6.52 8.21 -13.11
CA ALA A 188 7.55 7.40 -12.47
C ALA A 188 8.60 8.28 -11.78
N VAL A 189 9.01 9.39 -12.41
CA VAL A 189 9.91 10.38 -11.80
C VAL A 189 9.27 10.98 -10.55
N THR A 190 8.07 11.56 -10.66
CA THR A 190 7.38 12.20 -9.52
C THR A 190 7.15 11.22 -8.37
N ALA A 191 6.73 9.98 -8.65
CA ALA A 191 6.51 8.97 -7.61
C ALA A 191 7.81 8.63 -6.86
N LEU A 192 8.95 8.57 -7.56
CA LEU A 192 10.24 8.28 -6.94
C LEU A 192 10.81 9.47 -6.19
N THR A 193 10.72 10.65 -6.78
CA THR A 193 11.12 11.89 -6.13
C THR A 193 10.33 12.09 -4.85
N MET A 194 9.00 11.88 -4.88
CA MET A 194 8.15 11.87 -3.69
C MET A 194 8.56 10.79 -2.68
N THR A 195 8.87 9.58 -3.13
CA THR A 195 9.26 8.49 -2.20
C THR A 195 10.59 8.79 -1.50
N ARG A 196 11.60 9.29 -2.23
CA ARG A 196 12.97 9.48 -1.73
C ARG A 196 13.17 10.78 -0.99
N LEU A 197 12.56 11.86 -1.46
CA LEU A 197 12.77 13.22 -0.92
C LEU A 197 11.55 13.72 -0.15
N GLY A 198 10.44 12.98 -0.19
CA GLY A 198 9.22 13.32 0.50
C GLY A 198 8.61 14.59 -0.07
N ARG A 199 7.97 15.38 0.80
CA ARG A 199 7.37 16.66 0.42
C ARG A 199 8.37 17.61 -0.24
N GLN A 200 9.64 17.58 0.13
CA GLN A 200 10.65 18.54 -0.34
C GLN A 200 11.07 18.29 -1.79
N GLY A 201 10.86 17.08 -2.30
CA GLY A 201 11.26 16.73 -3.67
C GLY A 201 10.25 17.13 -4.74
N VAL A 202 9.02 17.47 -4.38
CA VAL A 202 7.95 17.75 -5.34
C VAL A 202 7.32 19.10 -5.07
N SER A 203 7.00 19.83 -6.12
CA SER A 203 6.22 21.06 -6.05
C SER A 203 4.72 20.77 -5.89
N ASN A 204 3.96 21.78 -5.46
CA ASN A 204 2.49 21.68 -5.51
C ASN A 204 1.99 21.46 -6.94
N GLN A 205 2.68 22.03 -7.93
CA GLN A 205 2.35 21.84 -9.33
C GLN A 205 2.46 20.36 -9.73
N GLU A 206 3.56 19.70 -9.41
CA GLU A 206 3.74 18.28 -9.74
C GLU A 206 2.71 17.38 -9.04
N ILE A 207 2.33 17.70 -7.79
CA ILE A 207 1.25 16.97 -7.09
C ILE A 207 -0.10 17.20 -7.79
N GLY A 208 -0.37 18.44 -8.22
CA GLY A 208 -1.53 18.80 -9.04
C GLY A 208 -1.57 18.03 -10.36
N ASP A 209 -0.45 17.99 -11.08
CA ASP A 209 -0.31 17.30 -12.36
C ASP A 209 -0.54 15.80 -12.22
N VAL A 210 0.02 15.16 -11.18
CA VAL A 210 -0.26 13.76 -10.86
C VAL A 210 -1.74 13.56 -10.54
N THR A 211 -2.34 14.45 -9.76
CA THR A 211 -3.77 14.40 -9.42
C THR A 211 -4.64 14.50 -10.67
N ARG A 212 -4.28 15.36 -11.63
CA ARG A 212 -4.95 15.50 -12.93
C ARG A 212 -4.77 14.27 -13.80
N ALA A 213 -3.61 13.63 -13.77
CA ALA A 213 -3.34 12.41 -14.52
C ALA A 213 -4.20 11.22 -14.08
N LEU A 214 -4.83 11.27 -12.90
CA LEU A 214 -5.80 10.29 -12.42
C LEU A 214 -7.23 10.50 -12.97
N LEU A 215 -7.44 11.58 -13.72
CA LEU A 215 -8.72 11.94 -14.31
C LEU A 215 -8.70 11.79 -15.83
N PRO A 216 -9.88 11.72 -16.47
CA PRO A 216 -10.00 11.87 -17.91
C PRO A 216 -9.37 13.20 -18.39
N ALA A 217 -8.75 13.21 -19.57
CA ALA A 217 -7.97 14.35 -20.07
C ALA A 217 -8.77 15.67 -20.18
N ASP A 218 -10.09 15.57 -20.37
CA ASP A 218 -11.07 16.66 -20.48
C ASP A 218 -11.76 17.00 -19.16
N ALA A 219 -11.40 16.34 -18.06
CA ALA A 219 -11.99 16.58 -16.75
C ALA A 219 -11.47 17.88 -16.12
N ALA A 220 -12.36 18.58 -15.43
CA ALA A 220 -11.98 19.64 -14.50
C ALA A 220 -11.60 19.01 -13.16
N SER A 221 -10.53 19.52 -12.54
CA SER A 221 -10.07 19.09 -11.22
C SER A 221 -9.90 20.28 -10.28
N PRO A 222 -10.98 20.69 -9.60
CA PRO A 222 -10.89 21.70 -8.54
C PRO A 222 -9.92 21.29 -7.43
N PHE A 223 -9.81 19.98 -7.15
CA PHE A 223 -8.89 19.48 -6.12
C PHE A 223 -7.42 19.64 -6.53
N ALA A 224 -7.05 19.33 -7.77
CA ALA A 224 -5.70 19.61 -8.27
C ALA A 224 -5.42 21.12 -8.31
N SER A 225 -6.39 21.92 -8.77
CA SER A 225 -6.27 23.39 -8.77
C SER A 225 -6.07 23.93 -7.35
N MET A 226 -6.78 23.39 -6.36
CA MET A 226 -6.60 23.76 -4.97
C MET A 226 -5.18 23.45 -4.51
N ILE A 227 -4.64 22.26 -4.83
CA ILE A 227 -3.27 21.88 -4.48
C ILE A 227 -2.24 22.83 -5.10
N GLU A 228 -2.38 23.10 -6.41
CA GLU A 228 -1.49 23.98 -7.17
C GLU A 228 -1.43 25.40 -6.58
N HIS A 229 -2.60 25.91 -6.15
CA HIS A 229 -2.77 27.29 -5.67
C HIS A 229 -2.91 27.42 -4.14
N LEU A 230 -2.55 26.38 -3.38
CA LEU A 230 -2.64 26.34 -1.90
C LEU A 230 -2.06 27.59 -1.22
N GLY A 231 -1.00 28.18 -1.78
CA GLY A 231 -0.36 29.38 -1.22
C GLY A 231 -1.01 30.73 -1.61
N GLU A 232 -1.76 30.78 -2.72
CA GLU A 232 -2.37 32.02 -3.22
C GLU A 232 -3.77 32.23 -2.64
N ASP A 233 -4.57 31.16 -2.56
CA ASP A 233 -5.97 31.22 -2.14
C ASP A 233 -6.15 31.26 -0.63
N MET A 234 -5.11 30.91 0.11
CA MET A 234 -5.18 30.67 1.55
C MET A 234 -4.25 31.59 2.33
N ALA A 235 -3.86 32.74 1.76
CA ALA A 235 -3.05 33.73 2.49
C ALA A 235 -3.73 34.21 3.80
N ASP A 236 -5.07 34.17 3.85
CA ASP A 236 -5.88 34.60 5.00
C ASP A 236 -6.48 33.44 5.82
N VAL A 237 -6.35 32.19 5.35
CA VAL A 237 -6.80 31.00 6.09
C VAL A 237 -5.55 30.28 6.53
N ALA A 238 -5.37 30.08 7.84
CA ALA A 238 -4.31 29.25 8.38
C ALA A 238 -4.53 27.80 7.96
N VAL A 239 -4.29 27.49 6.68
CA VAL A 239 -4.26 26.14 6.19
C VAL A 239 -3.04 25.53 6.83
N PRO A 240 -3.21 24.41 7.53
CA PRO A 240 -2.09 23.70 8.10
C PRO A 240 -1.15 23.42 6.94
N ASP A 241 0.15 23.56 7.13
CA ASP A 241 1.11 23.09 6.16
C ASP A 241 0.73 21.64 5.83
N LEU A 242 0.09 21.40 4.67
CA LEU A 242 -0.22 20.06 4.18
C LEU A 242 1.09 19.30 3.92
N GLY A 243 2.23 19.99 3.92
CA GLY A 243 3.56 19.41 4.05
C GLY A 243 3.82 18.68 5.36
N GLY A 244 2.99 18.81 6.39
CA GLY A 244 2.97 17.91 7.54
C GLY A 244 2.30 16.57 7.27
N ALA A 245 1.45 16.49 6.23
CA ALA A 245 0.76 15.26 5.86
C ALA A 245 1.69 14.35 5.03
N VAL A 246 2.42 14.91 4.07
CA VAL A 246 3.46 14.16 3.36
C VAL A 246 4.77 14.25 4.15
N PRO A 247 5.39 13.13 4.56
CA PRO A 247 6.65 13.19 5.32
C PRO A 247 7.74 13.98 4.59
N ALA A 248 8.56 14.72 5.33
CA ALA A 248 9.81 15.25 4.81
C ALA A 248 10.85 14.12 4.72
N GLY A 249 11.68 14.13 3.68
CA GLY A 249 12.70 13.10 3.47
C GLY A 249 12.12 11.79 2.95
N ASP A 250 12.85 10.69 3.15
CA ASP A 250 12.48 9.39 2.60
C ASP A 250 11.19 8.85 3.24
N VAL A 251 10.11 8.76 2.47
CA VAL A 251 8.80 8.29 2.92
C VAL A 251 8.88 6.89 3.54
N ARG A 252 9.85 6.06 3.11
CA ARG A 252 10.02 4.71 3.64
C ARG A 252 10.45 4.72 5.11
N GLU A 253 11.14 5.75 5.57
CA GLU A 253 11.42 5.92 7.00
C GLU A 253 10.12 6.03 7.79
N LYS A 254 9.21 6.92 7.36
CA LYS A 254 7.90 7.04 8.00
C LYS A 254 7.08 5.73 7.92
N LEU A 255 7.14 5.02 6.79
CA LEU A 255 6.46 3.73 6.66
C LEU A 255 7.05 2.66 7.60
N ARG A 256 8.38 2.65 7.82
CA ARG A 256 9.03 1.79 8.82
C ARG A 256 8.61 2.15 10.24
N ASP A 257 8.51 3.43 10.56
CA ASP A 257 8.04 3.90 11.87
C ASP A 257 6.59 3.46 12.11
N LEU A 258 5.73 3.61 11.10
CA LEU A 258 4.35 3.10 11.17
C LEU A 258 4.31 1.58 11.39
N ALA A 259 5.15 0.80 10.71
CA ALA A 259 5.25 -0.64 10.96
C ALA A 259 5.81 -0.98 12.36
N ALA A 260 6.69 -0.14 12.91
CA ALA A 260 7.33 -0.34 14.20
C ALA A 260 6.43 0.03 15.39
N ASP A 261 5.65 1.10 15.25
CA ASP A 261 5.03 1.77 16.40
C ASP A 261 3.51 1.52 16.48
N GLN A 262 2.86 1.19 15.37
CA GLN A 262 1.41 0.98 15.37
C GLN A 262 1.03 -0.30 16.13
N PRO A 263 -0.13 -0.30 16.83
CA PRO A 263 -0.67 -1.52 17.42
C PRO A 263 -0.90 -2.59 16.35
N LEU A 264 -0.60 -3.86 16.66
CA LEU A 264 -0.83 -4.97 15.73
C LEU A 264 -2.29 -5.05 15.28
N GLU A 265 -3.23 -4.66 16.14
CA GLU A 265 -4.65 -4.77 15.82
C GLU A 265 -5.07 -3.71 14.79
N LEU A 266 -4.40 -2.55 14.82
CA LEU A 266 -4.56 -1.53 13.80
C LEU A 266 -3.90 -1.94 12.48
N LEU A 267 -2.75 -2.61 12.50
CA LEU A 267 -2.15 -3.22 11.31
C LEU A 267 -3.08 -4.27 10.68
N ARG A 268 -3.72 -5.12 11.50
CA ARG A 268 -4.69 -6.11 11.02
C ARG A 268 -5.95 -5.45 10.46
N LEU A 269 -6.45 -4.41 11.13
CA LEU A 269 -7.59 -3.63 10.62
C LEU A 269 -7.25 -3.01 9.27
N ALA A 270 -6.09 -2.36 9.15
CA ALA A 270 -5.64 -1.77 7.89
C ALA A 270 -5.46 -2.83 6.79
N TRP A 271 -4.90 -4.00 7.12
CA TRP A 271 -4.80 -5.14 6.18
C TRP A 271 -6.16 -5.56 5.64
N SER A 272 -7.13 -5.81 6.53
CA SER A 272 -8.50 -6.17 6.11
C SER A 272 -9.21 -5.03 5.37
N THR A 273 -8.82 -3.78 5.65
CA THR A 273 -9.35 -2.61 4.95
C THR A 273 -8.86 -2.59 3.50
N VAL A 274 -7.61 -2.97 3.25
CA VAL A 274 -7.10 -3.10 1.88
C VAL A 274 -7.91 -4.11 1.06
N ASP A 275 -8.25 -5.27 1.64
CA ASP A 275 -9.13 -6.25 0.98
C ASP A 275 -10.53 -5.67 0.72
N ALA A 276 -11.12 -5.02 1.72
CA ALA A 276 -12.42 -4.38 1.57
C ALA A 276 -12.45 -3.23 0.56
N ILE A 277 -11.33 -2.52 0.34
CA ILE A 277 -11.22 -1.52 -0.73
C ILE A 277 -11.25 -2.20 -2.10
N GLN A 278 -10.63 -3.38 -2.24
CA GLN A 278 -10.69 -4.12 -3.49
C GLN A 278 -12.11 -4.57 -3.80
N ASP A 279 -12.80 -5.19 -2.84
CA ASP A 279 -14.19 -5.60 -3.00
C ASP A 279 -15.10 -4.42 -3.36
N TRP A 280 -14.90 -3.27 -2.70
CA TRP A 280 -15.60 -2.03 -3.02
C TRP A 280 -15.33 -1.57 -4.46
N ALA A 281 -14.08 -1.57 -4.90
CA ALA A 281 -13.70 -1.12 -6.24
C ALA A 281 -14.28 -2.03 -7.34
N GLU A 282 -14.25 -3.35 -7.12
CA GLU A 282 -14.83 -4.34 -8.04
C GLU A 282 -16.35 -4.22 -8.11
N THR A 283 -17.01 -4.07 -6.96
CA THR A 283 -18.47 -3.85 -6.87
C THR A 283 -18.87 -2.58 -7.60
N LEU A 284 -18.21 -1.45 -7.31
CA LEU A 284 -18.50 -0.18 -7.98
C LEU A 284 -18.32 -0.30 -9.50
N CYS A 285 -17.27 -0.97 -9.97
CA CYS A 285 -17.07 -1.20 -11.40
C CYS A 285 -18.19 -2.03 -12.03
N ALA A 286 -18.69 -3.05 -11.33
CA ALA A 286 -19.77 -3.91 -11.81
C ALA A 286 -21.11 -3.16 -11.87
N GLU A 287 -21.39 -2.32 -10.86
CA GLU A 287 -22.61 -1.51 -10.80
C GLU A 287 -22.62 -0.42 -11.87
N VAL A 288 -21.49 0.29 -12.06
CA VAL A 288 -21.34 1.27 -13.15
C VAL A 288 -21.54 0.60 -14.51
N ASP A 289 -20.99 -0.59 -14.70
CA ASP A 289 -21.19 -1.35 -15.94
C ASP A 289 -22.65 -1.70 -16.20
N ALA A 290 -23.39 -2.09 -15.15
CA ALA A 290 -24.80 -2.40 -15.22
C ALA A 290 -25.65 -1.17 -15.57
N GLU A 291 -25.39 -0.03 -14.92
CA GLU A 291 -26.07 1.25 -15.22
C GLU A 291 -25.79 1.72 -16.66
N LEU A 292 -24.53 1.61 -17.11
CA LEU A 292 -24.15 1.94 -18.48
C LEU A 292 -24.81 1.01 -19.50
N ALA A 293 -24.92 -0.30 -19.21
CA ALA A 293 -25.58 -1.26 -20.09
C ALA A 293 -27.10 -1.01 -20.17
N ALA A 294 -27.71 -0.54 -19.08
CA ALA A 294 -29.11 -0.14 -19.04
C ALA A 294 -29.38 1.22 -19.71
N GLY A 295 -28.34 2.01 -20.01
CA GLY A 295 -28.47 3.37 -20.53
C GLY A 295 -29.10 4.35 -19.52
N GLN A 296 -29.02 4.04 -18.23
CA GLN A 296 -29.63 4.80 -17.13
C GLN A 296 -28.57 5.07 -16.06
N PRO A 297 -27.78 6.17 -16.19
CA PRO A 297 -26.85 6.58 -15.14
C PRO A 297 -27.59 6.81 -13.82
N GLY A 298 -27.11 6.18 -12.75
CA GLY A 298 -27.70 6.22 -11.43
C GLY A 298 -26.66 6.54 -10.35
N ASP A 299 -26.82 5.91 -9.19
CA ASP A 299 -25.99 6.16 -8.01
C ASP A 299 -24.56 5.66 -8.19
N ALA A 300 -24.34 4.57 -8.91
CA ALA A 300 -22.99 4.03 -9.13
C ALA A 300 -22.18 4.93 -10.05
N VAL A 301 -22.78 5.43 -11.14
CA VAL A 301 -22.15 6.45 -11.99
C VAL A 301 -21.89 7.73 -11.19
N ARG A 302 -22.84 8.20 -10.39
CA ARG A 302 -22.62 9.36 -9.50
C ARG A 302 -21.44 9.12 -8.55
N ALA A 303 -21.36 7.94 -7.95
CA ALA A 303 -20.26 7.57 -7.04
C ALA A 303 -18.91 7.53 -7.77
N TRP A 304 -18.88 7.05 -9.01
CA TRP A 304 -17.68 7.06 -9.85
C TRP A 304 -17.16 8.48 -10.11
N PHE A 305 -18.04 9.43 -10.43
CA PHE A 305 -17.68 10.84 -10.62
C PHE A 305 -17.17 11.50 -9.33
N LEU A 306 -17.85 11.26 -8.21
CA LEU A 306 -17.43 11.78 -6.91
C LEU A 306 -16.07 11.21 -6.49
N ALA A 307 -15.85 9.91 -6.71
CA ALA A 307 -14.58 9.28 -6.41
C ALA A 307 -13.45 9.90 -7.23
N ALA A 308 -13.69 10.21 -8.51
CA ALA A 308 -12.76 10.94 -9.37
C ALA A 308 -12.45 12.34 -8.79
N ALA A 309 -13.47 13.11 -8.41
CA ALA A 309 -13.31 14.50 -7.97
C ALA A 309 -12.68 14.69 -6.58
N LEU A 310 -12.85 13.72 -5.66
CA LEU A 310 -12.58 13.91 -4.23
C LEU A 310 -11.54 12.94 -3.64
N GLY A 311 -10.66 12.40 -4.49
CA GLY A 311 -9.48 11.67 -4.04
C GLY A 311 -9.68 10.17 -3.80
N ALA A 312 -10.92 9.66 -3.66
CA ALA A 312 -11.15 8.20 -3.60
C ALA A 312 -10.68 7.46 -4.87
N ARG A 313 -10.47 8.21 -5.96
CA ARG A 313 -9.85 7.74 -7.19
C ARG A 313 -8.55 6.99 -6.97
N MET A 314 -7.71 7.42 -6.02
CA MET A 314 -6.45 6.75 -5.76
C MET A 314 -6.66 5.31 -5.24
N PHE A 315 -7.73 5.08 -4.47
CA PHE A 315 -8.09 3.75 -3.98
C PHE A 315 -8.54 2.86 -5.13
N LEU A 316 -9.35 3.37 -6.08
CA LEU A 316 -9.71 2.63 -7.29
C LEU A 316 -8.48 2.27 -8.12
N VAL A 317 -7.56 3.21 -8.30
CA VAL A 317 -6.33 3.03 -9.07
C VAL A 317 -5.44 1.95 -8.46
N LYS A 318 -5.29 1.92 -7.13
CA LYS A 318 -4.51 0.89 -6.42
C LYS A 318 -5.24 -0.46 -6.38
N ALA A 319 -6.53 -0.46 -6.09
CA ALA A 319 -7.35 -1.67 -6.02
C ALA A 319 -7.39 -2.45 -7.32
N LEU A 320 -7.53 -1.73 -8.45
CA LEU A 320 -7.73 -2.32 -9.77
C LEU A 320 -6.43 -2.52 -10.55
N ARG A 321 -5.27 -2.46 -9.88
CA ARG A 321 -3.98 -2.78 -10.53
C ARG A 321 -4.02 -4.21 -11.07
N PRO A 322 -3.50 -4.46 -12.29
CA PRO A 322 -3.51 -5.78 -12.88
C PRO A 322 -2.55 -6.72 -12.14
N GLY A 323 -2.93 -8.00 -12.02
CA GLY A 323 -2.11 -9.06 -11.45
C GLY A 323 -2.58 -9.54 -10.08
N GLU A 324 -2.08 -10.70 -9.66
CA GLU A 324 -2.28 -11.18 -8.30
C GLU A 324 -1.43 -10.34 -7.34
N ARG A 325 -2.07 -9.76 -6.33
CA ARG A 325 -1.38 -8.99 -5.30
C ARG A 325 -0.55 -9.93 -4.43
N THR A 326 0.74 -9.67 -4.31
CA THR A 326 1.59 -10.45 -3.40
C THR A 326 1.34 -10.03 -1.94
N PRO A 327 1.69 -10.87 -0.94
CA PRO A 327 1.61 -10.46 0.46
C PRO A 327 2.44 -9.21 0.77
N THR A 328 3.58 -9.04 0.10
CA THR A 328 4.40 -7.83 0.21
C THR A 328 3.67 -6.60 -0.33
N ASP A 329 2.99 -6.68 -1.47
CA ASP A 329 2.20 -5.56 -2.02
C ASP A 329 1.03 -5.20 -1.09
N GLN A 330 0.37 -6.20 -0.50
CA GLN A 330 -0.69 -6.01 0.50
C GLN A 330 -0.16 -5.32 1.76
N ALA A 331 1.01 -5.74 2.25
CA ALA A 331 1.66 -5.12 3.40
C ALA A 331 2.08 -3.67 3.12
N GLN A 332 2.61 -3.39 1.93
CA GLN A 332 2.92 -2.03 1.49
C GLN A 332 1.68 -1.15 1.48
N TRP A 333 0.59 -1.63 0.89
CA TRP A 333 -0.64 -0.84 0.86
C TRP A 333 -1.23 -0.67 2.26
N THR A 334 -1.11 -1.67 3.13
CA THR A 334 -1.53 -1.59 4.53
C THR A 334 -0.83 -0.44 5.25
N ILE A 335 0.49 -0.32 5.16
CA ILE A 335 1.25 0.76 5.83
C ILE A 335 1.06 2.13 5.16
N GLU A 336 0.89 2.18 3.84
CA GLU A 336 0.50 3.41 3.15
C GLU A 336 -0.90 3.88 3.57
N LEU A 337 -1.82 2.97 3.83
CA LEU A 337 -3.17 3.30 4.29
C LEU A 337 -3.14 3.87 5.72
N LEU A 338 -2.22 3.38 6.57
CA LEU A 338 -1.95 3.98 7.87
C LEU A 338 -1.34 5.38 7.76
N LEU A 339 -0.47 5.62 6.77
CA LEU A 339 0.02 6.96 6.46
C LEU A 339 -1.14 7.88 6.06
N ILE A 340 -2.01 7.45 5.14
CA ILE A 340 -3.20 8.22 4.73
C ILE A 340 -4.12 8.50 5.93
N ARG A 341 -4.30 7.54 6.84
CA ARG A 341 -5.05 7.76 8.09
C ARG A 341 -4.42 8.86 8.93
N ASP A 342 -3.11 8.79 9.18
CA ASP A 342 -2.41 9.81 9.99
C ASP A 342 -2.49 11.19 9.32
N MET A 343 -2.41 11.25 7.99
CA MET A 343 -2.64 12.47 7.20
C MET A 343 -4.04 13.03 7.44
N LEU A 344 -5.08 12.23 7.25
CA LEU A 344 -6.47 12.67 7.43
C LEU A 344 -6.74 13.15 8.86
N ARG A 345 -6.22 12.44 9.88
CA ARG A 345 -6.35 12.84 11.28
C ARG A 345 -5.62 14.16 11.56
N THR A 346 -4.44 14.35 10.95
CA THR A 346 -3.68 15.59 11.07
C THR A 346 -4.46 16.75 10.45
N VAL A 347 -5.00 16.59 9.23
CA VAL A 347 -5.80 17.64 8.60
C VAL A 347 -7.07 17.94 9.41
N HIS A 348 -7.75 16.91 9.93
CA HIS A 348 -8.92 17.07 10.80
C HIS A 348 -8.61 17.84 12.08
N ALA A 349 -7.50 17.52 12.75
CA ALA A 349 -7.09 18.21 13.97
C ALA A 349 -6.82 19.70 13.76
N HIS A 350 -6.34 20.10 12.58
CA HIS A 350 -6.03 21.49 12.31
C HIS A 350 -7.16 22.28 11.64
N ALA A 351 -8.15 21.61 11.05
CA ALA A 351 -9.32 22.24 10.46
C ALA A 351 -10.62 21.65 11.05
N PRO A 352 -10.86 21.76 12.37
CA PRO A 352 -11.98 21.10 13.03
C PRO A 352 -13.35 21.54 12.49
N ASP A 353 -13.46 22.79 12.02
CA ASP A 353 -14.68 23.36 11.43
C ASP A 353 -14.85 23.03 9.94
N GLY A 354 -13.98 22.18 9.38
CA GLY A 354 -14.10 21.68 8.01
C GLY A 354 -15.38 20.85 7.81
N HIS A 355 -15.82 20.74 6.55
CA HIS A 355 -16.99 19.94 6.15
C HIS A 355 -16.71 18.42 6.17
N TRP A 356 -16.25 17.91 7.31
CA TRP A 356 -15.87 16.50 7.49
C TRP A 356 -17.04 15.54 7.33
N GLU A 357 -18.28 16.01 7.51
CA GLU A 357 -19.50 15.25 7.23
C GLU A 357 -19.56 14.77 5.76
N ARG A 358 -18.84 15.42 4.85
CA ARG A 358 -18.76 14.99 3.44
C ARG A 358 -17.95 13.69 3.28
N LEU A 359 -17.06 13.36 4.20
CA LEU A 359 -16.37 12.07 4.21
C LEU A 359 -17.28 10.91 4.63
N GLU A 360 -18.50 11.19 5.11
CA GLU A 360 -19.49 10.15 5.39
C GLU A 360 -20.12 9.59 4.12
N ASP A 361 -20.06 10.31 3.00
CA ASP A 361 -20.52 9.82 1.70
C ASP A 361 -19.53 8.74 1.19
N PRO A 362 -19.97 7.48 1.01
CA PRO A 362 -19.10 6.39 0.56
C PRO A 362 -18.44 6.63 -0.80
N ALA A 363 -18.98 7.55 -1.60
CA ALA A 363 -18.39 7.96 -2.87
C ALA A 363 -17.19 8.90 -2.71
N VAL A 364 -17.08 9.57 -1.56
CA VAL A 364 -15.99 10.50 -1.22
C VAL A 364 -14.87 9.76 -0.50
N LEU A 365 -15.22 8.90 0.44
CA LEU A 365 -14.28 8.04 1.15
C LEU A 365 -14.93 6.67 1.33
N PRO A 366 -14.33 5.58 0.82
CA PRO A 366 -14.91 4.25 0.99
C PRO A 366 -15.18 3.97 2.46
N GLY A 367 -16.36 3.44 2.78
CA GLY A 367 -16.77 3.23 4.17
C GLY A 367 -15.81 2.34 4.97
N CYS A 368 -15.08 1.44 4.30
CA CYS A 368 -13.99 0.66 4.91
C CYS A 368 -12.81 1.53 5.35
N VAL A 369 -12.38 2.50 4.53
CA VAL A 369 -11.31 3.44 4.87
C VAL A 369 -11.75 4.37 6.00
N ARG A 370 -13.01 4.83 6.01
CA ARG A 370 -13.54 5.65 7.10
C ARG A 370 -13.45 4.94 8.45
N ARG A 371 -13.86 3.66 8.53
CA ARG A 371 -13.73 2.86 9.76
C ARG A 371 -12.30 2.77 10.26
N LEU A 372 -11.31 2.74 9.35
CA LEU A 372 -9.90 2.76 9.72
C LEU A 372 -9.47 4.12 10.27
N VAL A 373 -9.96 5.23 9.69
CA VAL A 373 -9.64 6.59 10.17
C VAL A 373 -10.19 6.83 11.59
N ASP A 374 -11.38 6.31 11.86
CA ASP A 374 -12.08 6.46 13.14
C ASP A 374 -11.47 5.60 14.28
N ALA A 375 -10.86 4.45 13.93
CA ALA A 375 -10.05 3.65 14.85
C ALA A 375 -8.73 4.37 15.16
#